data_AF-A0A177WMQ9-F1
#
_entry.id   AF-A0A177WMQ9-F1
#
_cell.length_a   1.000
_cell.length_b   1.000
_cell.length_c   1.000
_cell.angle_alpha   90.00
_cell.angle_beta   90.00
_cell.angle_gamma   90.00
#
_symmetry.space_group_name_H-M   'P 1'
#
loop_
_entity.id
_entity.type
_entity.pdbx_description
1 polymer ?
#
loop_
_entity_poly.entity_id
_entity_poly.type
_entity_poly.pdbx_seq_one_letter_code
_entity_poly.pdbx_strand_id
1 'polypeptide(L)'
;MSTTIRRSRTNTTTGADGYRPSNNILRSVANKGLVADESNLDLKGSGLKRFEALEDLLDTRPTKDDLIERNIMKADVSGKLVAAQEQLKKQLLEDTLKNSIAARPQAQELVEQNILKNDQISGRISATQEQLKKTIIEDALRKSISNRPPFQELIDHNILKSTLVDASLQAKQEELKMAQLKTHLGRSLSERKTQDQLIQANILQLNH
;
A
#
# COMPACT_ATOMS: atom_id res chain seq x y z
N MET A 1 -9.17 11.71 -41.63
CA MET A 1 -8.76 13.14 -41.58
C MET A 1 -9.73 13.81 -40.62
N SER A 2 -9.36 14.28 -39.43
CA SER A 2 -8.31 15.24 -39.16
C SER A 2 -7.85 15.11 -37.71
N THR A 3 -6.54 14.98 -37.53
CA THR A 3 -5.85 14.91 -36.24
C THR A 3 -5.50 16.34 -35.83
N THR A 4 -5.84 16.78 -34.62
CA THR A 4 -5.26 18.01 -34.06
C THR A 4 -4.79 17.72 -32.65
N ILE A 5 -3.52 17.31 -32.55
CA ILE A 5 -2.76 17.22 -31.31
C ILE A 5 -2.19 18.62 -31.04
N ARG A 6 -2.76 19.34 -30.07
CA ARG A 6 -2.10 20.52 -29.50
C ARG A 6 -1.05 20.06 -28.50
N ARG A 7 0.22 20.33 -28.79
CA ARG A 7 1.34 20.24 -27.83
C ARG A 7 1.62 21.59 -27.16
N SER A 8 2.41 21.49 -26.10
CA SER A 8 3.05 22.48 -25.22
C SER A 8 2.23 22.81 -23.97
N ARG A 9 2.81 22.78 -22.77
CA ARG A 9 4.08 23.42 -22.38
C ARG A 9 4.88 22.62 -21.33
N THR A 10 6.19 22.80 -21.38
CA THR A 10 7.20 22.44 -20.39
C THR A 10 7.10 23.36 -19.17
N ASN A 11 7.04 22.81 -17.96
CA ASN A 11 7.17 23.59 -16.73
C ASN A 11 8.65 23.68 -16.37
N THR A 12 9.30 24.77 -16.76
CA THR A 12 10.65 25.14 -16.32
C THR A 12 10.55 26.42 -15.50
N THR A 13 11.25 26.43 -14.36
CA THR A 13 11.92 27.62 -13.79
C THR A 13 10.97 28.69 -13.23
N THR A 14 11.16 29.37 -12.11
CA THR A 14 12.25 29.64 -11.18
C THR A 14 11.51 30.06 -9.90
N GLY A 15 11.89 29.61 -8.71
CA GLY A 15 12.67 30.47 -7.83
C GLY A 15 12.03 31.86 -7.61
N ALA A 16 11.54 32.07 -6.39
CA ALA A 16 11.34 33.37 -5.76
C ALA A 16 10.25 34.28 -6.33
N ASP A 17 8.98 33.92 -6.09
CA ASP A 17 7.96 34.93 -5.80
C ASP A 17 7.39 34.66 -4.42
N GLY A 18 8.00 35.32 -3.43
CA GLY A 18 7.37 35.47 -2.13
C GLY A 18 6.09 36.25 -2.31
N TYR A 19 4.95 35.57 -2.23
CA TYR A 19 3.68 36.22 -1.97
C TYR A 19 3.75 36.80 -0.55
N ARG A 20 4.37 37.97 -0.45
CA ARG A 20 4.36 38.81 0.74
C ARG A 20 3.06 39.61 0.63
N PRO A 21 1.98 39.27 1.37
CA PRO A 21 0.79 40.10 1.34
C PRO A 21 1.22 41.50 1.79
N SER A 22 1.13 42.46 0.86
CA SER A 22 1.33 43.87 1.15
C SER A 22 0.15 44.35 1.99
N ASN A 23 0.14 43.97 3.27
CA ASN A 23 -0.65 44.66 4.27
C ASN A 23 0.08 45.95 4.61
N ASN A 24 0.05 46.88 3.66
CA ASN A 24 0.38 48.27 3.89
C ASN A 24 -0.89 49.08 3.72
N ILE A 25 -1.88 48.81 4.58
CA ILE A 25 -3.01 49.71 4.81
C ILE A 25 -2.78 50.41 6.15
N LEU A 26 -1.61 51.05 6.35
CA LEU A 26 -1.39 52.02 7.43
C LEU A 26 -0.25 52.98 7.06
N ARG A 27 -0.38 53.74 5.96
CA ARG A 27 0.35 55.02 5.78
C ARG A 27 -0.15 55.79 4.56
N SER A 28 -1.31 56.41 4.68
CA SER A 28 -1.73 57.47 3.77
C SER A 28 -2.67 58.45 4.45
N VAL A 29 -2.15 59.22 5.41
CA VAL A 29 -2.70 60.54 5.81
C VAL A 29 -1.63 61.28 6.62
N ALA A 30 -0.57 61.70 5.96
CA ALA A 30 0.37 62.67 6.53
C ALA A 30 0.85 63.57 5.38
N ASN A 31 0.04 64.58 5.09
CA ASN A 31 0.37 65.87 4.45
C ASN A 31 -0.89 66.48 3.83
N LYS A 32 -1.88 66.81 4.67
CA LYS A 32 -2.75 67.96 4.44
C LYS A 32 -2.50 68.90 5.60
N GLY A 33 -2.09 70.12 5.29
CA GLY A 33 -1.77 71.14 6.27
C GLY A 33 -2.91 71.30 7.27
N LEU A 34 -2.61 71.07 8.54
CA LEU A 34 -3.43 71.50 9.65
C LEU A 34 -3.15 72.99 9.83
N VAL A 35 -4.09 73.80 9.35
CA VAL A 35 -4.27 75.15 9.87
C VAL A 35 -4.51 74.98 11.36
N ALA A 36 -3.63 75.57 12.16
CA ALA A 36 -3.74 75.60 13.60
C ALA A 36 -4.92 76.51 13.98
N ASP A 37 -6.08 75.93 14.24
CA ASP A 37 -7.08 76.57 15.09
C ASP A 37 -6.67 76.32 16.55
N GLU A 38 -6.19 77.41 17.17
CA GLU A 38 -5.71 77.57 18.55
C GLU A 38 -6.83 77.45 19.60
N SER A 39 -7.64 76.40 19.53
CA SER A 39 -8.59 76.08 20.60
C SER A 39 -8.87 74.59 20.63
N ASN A 40 -8.00 73.85 21.33
CA ASN A 40 -8.31 72.67 22.15
C ASN A 40 -7.06 71.78 22.28
N LEU A 41 -6.14 72.18 23.15
CA LEU A 41 -5.04 71.34 23.62
C LEU A 41 -5.54 70.41 24.75
N ASP A 42 -6.52 69.56 24.48
CA ASP A 42 -6.87 68.45 25.40
C ASP A 42 -5.89 67.28 25.21
N LEU A 43 -4.61 67.56 25.47
CA LEU A 43 -3.55 66.55 25.60
C LEU A 43 -3.79 65.55 26.74
N LYS A 44 -4.83 65.77 27.57
CA LYS A 44 -5.21 64.85 28.65
C LYS A 44 -6.23 63.79 28.23
N GLY A 45 -7.06 64.06 27.21
CA GLY A 45 -8.17 63.18 26.80
C GLY A 45 -7.81 62.09 25.77
N SER A 46 -6.86 62.36 24.87
CA SER A 46 -6.44 61.37 23.86
C SER A 46 -5.57 60.26 24.46
N GLY A 47 -4.84 60.56 25.53
CA GLY A 47 -4.07 59.56 26.30
C GLY A 47 -4.99 58.55 26.99
N LEU A 48 -6.13 59.01 27.52
CA LEU A 48 -7.13 58.18 28.19
C LEU A 48 -7.84 57.22 27.23
N LYS A 49 -8.29 57.71 26.06
CA LYS A 49 -8.90 56.83 25.04
C LYS A 49 -7.93 55.81 24.47
N ARG A 50 -6.65 56.20 24.34
CA ARG A 50 -5.58 55.28 23.93
C ARG A 50 -5.28 54.24 25.01
N PHE A 51 -5.43 54.62 26.28
CA PHE A 51 -5.26 53.72 27.42
C PHE A 51 -6.38 52.69 27.47
N GLU A 52 -7.63 53.11 27.33
CA GLU A 52 -8.81 52.23 27.29
C GLU A 52 -8.73 51.23 26.11
N ALA A 53 -8.40 51.71 24.91
CA ALA A 53 -8.19 50.82 23.75
C ALA A 53 -6.99 49.86 23.89
N LEU A 54 -5.98 50.23 24.70
CA LEU A 54 -4.84 49.35 24.99
C LEU A 54 -5.22 48.28 26.01
N GLU A 55 -6.03 48.63 27.01
CA GLU A 55 -6.57 47.70 28.01
C GLU A 55 -7.42 46.61 27.33
N ASP A 56 -8.33 46.99 26.43
CA ASP A 56 -9.12 46.04 25.62
C ASP A 56 -8.25 45.07 24.79
N LEU A 57 -7.13 45.57 24.22
CA LEU A 57 -6.20 44.77 23.43
C LEU A 57 -5.32 43.84 24.28
N LEU A 58 -5.09 44.20 25.55
CA LEU A 58 -4.35 43.36 26.48
C LEU A 58 -5.24 42.24 27.05
N ASP A 59 -6.52 42.52 27.26
CA ASP A 59 -7.51 41.52 27.72
C ASP A 59 -7.82 40.48 26.64
N THR A 60 -7.88 40.91 25.38
CA THR A 60 -8.09 40.03 24.23
C THR A 60 -6.78 39.41 23.70
N ARG A 61 -5.67 39.61 24.40
CA ARG A 61 -4.36 39.15 23.95
C ARG A 61 -4.29 37.62 23.98
N PRO A 62 -3.93 36.97 22.86
CA PRO A 62 -3.71 35.52 22.84
C PRO A 62 -2.52 35.13 23.73
N THR A 63 -2.61 33.94 24.33
CA THR A 63 -1.57 33.45 25.23
C THR A 63 -0.30 33.13 24.44
N LYS A 64 0.83 33.02 25.16
CA LYS A 64 2.14 32.66 24.57
C LYS A 64 2.04 31.34 23.79
N ASP A 65 1.33 30.37 24.34
CA ASP A 65 1.20 29.03 23.76
C ASP A 65 0.29 29.05 22.52
N ASP A 66 -0.82 29.81 22.53
CA ASP A 66 -1.66 30.02 21.34
C ASP A 66 -0.87 30.58 20.16
N LEU A 67 0.09 31.47 20.44
CA LEU A 67 0.96 32.06 19.41
C LEU A 67 2.00 31.05 18.88
N ILE A 68 2.44 30.10 19.71
CA ILE A 68 3.35 29.02 19.31
C ILE A 68 2.60 27.98 18.47
N GLU A 69 1.40 27.58 18.88
CA GLU A 69 0.55 26.64 18.14
C GLU A 69 0.18 27.17 16.76
N ARG A 70 -0.10 28.47 16.66
CA ARG A 70 -0.33 29.17 15.38
C ARG A 70 0.97 29.45 14.61
N ASN A 71 2.12 29.03 15.13
CA ASN A 71 3.45 29.20 14.54
C ASN A 71 3.82 30.68 14.28
N ILE A 72 3.20 31.60 15.03
CA ILE A 72 3.49 33.05 14.99
C ILE A 72 4.72 33.35 15.85
N MET A 73 4.87 32.67 16.99
CA MET A 73 6.04 32.74 17.85
C MET A 73 6.76 31.40 17.90
N LYS A 74 8.09 31.40 17.95
CA LYS A 74 8.88 30.18 18.09
C LYS A 74 9.07 29.85 19.57
N ALA A 75 8.92 28.57 19.92
CA ALA A 75 9.01 28.10 21.29
C ALA A 75 10.38 28.38 21.91
N ASP A 76 10.37 28.85 23.16
CA ASP A 76 11.43 28.96 24.19
C ASP A 76 12.89 29.29 23.81
N VAL A 77 13.14 29.73 22.58
CA VAL A 77 14.48 30.09 22.11
C VAL A 77 14.60 31.60 22.06
N SER A 78 15.73 32.12 22.58
CA SER A 78 16.04 33.55 22.52
C SER A 78 15.95 34.05 21.08
N GLY A 79 15.32 35.22 20.86
CA GLY A 79 15.03 35.73 19.51
C GLY A 79 16.22 35.83 18.56
N LYS A 80 17.45 35.96 19.10
CA LYS A 80 18.70 35.96 18.31
C LYS A 80 19.08 34.59 17.75
N LEU A 81 18.71 33.50 18.43
CA LEU A 81 19.08 32.12 18.09
C LEU A 81 18.02 31.40 17.25
N VAL A 82 16.80 31.95 17.16
CA VAL A 82 15.69 31.35 16.41
C VAL A 82 16.09 31.05 14.97
N ALA A 83 16.74 31.99 14.28
CA ALA A 83 17.15 31.81 12.88
C ALA A 83 18.18 30.68 12.71
N ALA A 84 19.18 30.60 13.58
CA ALA A 84 20.18 29.54 13.55
C ALA A 84 19.56 28.16 13.88
N GLN A 85 18.63 28.11 14.83
CA GLN A 85 17.90 26.90 15.18
C GLN A 85 17.04 26.40 14.02
N GLU A 86 16.34 27.29 13.32
CA GLU A 86 15.54 26.94 12.15
C GLU A 86 16.41 26.44 10.99
N GLN A 87 17.56 27.06 10.76
CA GLN A 87 18.54 26.60 9.78
C GLN A 87 19.05 25.20 10.11
N LEU A 88 19.41 24.92 11.36
CA LEU A 88 19.86 23.60 11.80
C LEU A 88 18.74 22.56 11.65
N LYS A 89 17.51 22.88 12.06
CA LYS A 89 16.36 21.98 11.88
C LYS A 89 16.13 21.67 10.40
N LYS A 90 16.25 22.67 9.53
CA LYS A 90 16.14 22.49 8.10
C LYS A 90 17.24 21.59 7.55
N GLN A 91 18.49 21.80 7.94
CA GLN A 91 19.62 20.95 7.51
C GLN A 91 19.43 19.50 7.95
N LEU A 92 19.02 19.28 9.20
CA LEU A 92 18.73 17.94 9.71
C LEU A 92 17.59 17.27 8.93
N LEU A 93 16.52 18.02 8.63
CA LEU A 93 15.44 17.52 7.77
C LEU A 93 15.94 17.22 6.36
N GLU A 94 16.78 18.08 5.78
CA GLU A 94 17.36 17.85 4.45
C GLU A 94 18.20 16.56 4.43
N ASP A 95 19.02 16.33 5.44
CA ASP A 95 19.89 15.14 5.50
C ASP A 95 19.10 13.85 5.77
N THR A 96 18.09 13.89 6.66
CA THR A 96 17.18 12.75 6.88
C THR A 96 16.36 12.44 5.62
N LEU A 97 15.90 13.46 4.89
CA LEU A 97 15.19 13.27 3.63
C LEU A 97 16.12 12.69 2.55
N LYS A 98 17.36 13.17 2.41
CA LYS A 98 18.33 12.58 1.48
C LYS A 98 18.56 11.09 1.77
N ASN A 99 18.75 10.74 3.05
CA ASN A 99 18.95 9.35 3.46
C ASN A 99 17.73 8.47 3.17
N SER A 100 16.51 8.95 3.49
CA SER A 100 15.27 8.19 3.23
C SER A 100 14.95 8.06 1.73
N ILE A 101 15.28 9.06 0.91
CA ILE A 101 15.15 9.00 -0.54
C ILE A 101 16.17 8.02 -1.13
N ALA A 102 17.41 8.01 -0.63
CA ALA A 102 18.43 7.06 -1.07
C ALA A 102 18.07 5.60 -0.71
N ALA A 103 17.47 5.39 0.46
CA ALA A 103 16.99 4.09 0.91
C ALA A 103 15.59 3.72 0.37
N ARG A 104 15.04 4.48 -0.59
CA ARG A 104 13.69 4.26 -1.09
C ARG A 104 13.64 2.95 -1.91
N PRO A 105 12.78 1.98 -1.54
CA PRO A 105 12.62 0.74 -2.28
C PRO A 105 11.99 1.00 -3.66
N GLN A 106 12.26 0.09 -4.59
CA GLN A 106 11.69 0.18 -5.94
C GLN A 106 10.21 -0.19 -5.92
N ALA A 107 9.45 0.35 -6.88
CA ALA A 107 8.02 0.05 -6.97
C ALA A 107 7.75 -1.46 -7.12
N GLN A 108 8.61 -2.18 -7.83
CA GLN A 108 8.50 -3.63 -8.03
C GLN A 108 8.63 -4.42 -6.71
N GLU A 109 9.63 -4.08 -5.87
CA GLU A 109 9.83 -4.69 -4.56
C GLU A 109 8.60 -4.52 -3.66
N LEU A 110 7.99 -3.33 -3.68
CA LEU A 110 6.77 -3.06 -2.93
C LEU A 110 5.58 -3.88 -3.43
N VAL A 111 5.54 -4.24 -4.72
CA VAL A 111 4.49 -5.12 -5.22
C VAL A 111 4.75 -6.58 -4.86
N GLU A 112 5.99 -7.04 -4.90
CA GLU A 112 6.36 -8.39 -4.41
C GLU A 112 5.99 -8.56 -2.93
N GLN A 113 6.17 -7.50 -2.13
CA GLN A 113 5.75 -7.46 -0.74
C GLN A 113 4.25 -7.24 -0.54
N ASN A 114 3.45 -7.18 -1.61
CA ASN A 114 2.01 -6.91 -1.61
C ASN A 114 1.59 -5.57 -0.96
N ILE A 115 2.52 -4.60 -0.86
CA ILE A 115 2.25 -3.24 -0.38
C ILE A 115 1.61 -2.41 -1.50
N LEU A 116 2.20 -2.45 -2.69
CA LEU A 116 1.61 -1.89 -3.90
C LEU A 116 0.90 -2.98 -4.71
N LYS A 117 -0.08 -2.58 -5.52
CA LYS A 117 -0.77 -3.48 -6.45
C LYS A 117 -0.07 -3.40 -7.80
N ASN A 118 0.03 -4.54 -8.50
CA ASN A 118 0.73 -4.69 -9.78
C ASN A 118 0.06 -3.97 -10.97
N ASP A 119 -1.06 -3.28 -10.74
CA ASP A 119 -1.92 -2.79 -11.80
C ASP A 119 -1.64 -1.31 -12.10
N GLN A 120 -1.55 -0.99 -13.39
CA GLN A 120 -1.43 0.38 -13.93
C GLN A 120 -2.75 1.15 -13.84
N ILE A 121 -3.47 0.98 -12.74
CA ILE A 121 -4.82 1.51 -12.55
C ILE A 121 -4.74 2.67 -11.56
N SER A 122 -5.50 3.72 -11.85
CA SER A 122 -5.56 4.90 -10.98
C SER A 122 -5.98 4.49 -9.57
N GLY A 123 -5.32 5.04 -8.55
CA GLY A 123 -5.55 4.68 -7.14
C GLY A 123 -7.02 4.79 -6.69
N ARG A 124 -7.83 5.63 -7.37
CA ARG A 124 -9.27 5.75 -7.10
C ARG A 124 -10.07 4.48 -7.47
N ILE A 125 -9.61 3.71 -8.45
CA ILE A 125 -10.31 2.52 -8.99
C ILE A 125 -9.70 1.21 -8.43
N SER A 126 -8.47 1.26 -7.89
CA SER A 126 -7.78 0.07 -7.36
C SER A 126 -8.65 -0.72 -6.37
N ALA A 127 -9.31 -0.04 -5.44
CA ALA A 127 -10.13 -0.69 -4.42
C ALA A 127 -11.35 -1.43 -5.01
N THR A 128 -12.06 -0.82 -5.97
CA THR A 128 -13.24 -1.44 -6.59
C THR A 128 -12.84 -2.62 -7.47
N GLN A 129 -11.71 -2.52 -8.16
CA GLN A 129 -11.17 -3.61 -8.96
C GLN A 129 -10.75 -4.81 -8.11
N GLU A 130 -10.13 -4.60 -6.95
CA GLU A 130 -9.78 -5.68 -6.03
C GLU A 130 -11.02 -6.41 -5.51
N GLN A 131 -12.08 -5.66 -5.19
CA GLN A 131 -13.36 -6.24 -4.81
C GLN A 131 -13.92 -7.11 -5.94
N LEU A 132 -13.93 -6.62 -7.18
CA LEU A 132 -14.38 -7.39 -8.34
C LEU A 132 -13.53 -8.66 -8.57
N LYS A 133 -12.19 -8.56 -8.47
CA LYS A 133 -11.30 -9.72 -8.57
C LYS A 133 -11.65 -10.75 -7.50
N LYS A 134 -11.90 -10.30 -6.26
CA LYS A 134 -12.29 -11.18 -5.16
C LYS A 134 -13.64 -11.86 -5.42
N THR A 135 -14.66 -11.13 -5.87
CA THR A 135 -15.98 -11.73 -6.15
C THR A 135 -15.91 -12.74 -7.30
N ILE A 136 -15.14 -12.45 -8.35
CA ILE A 136 -14.93 -13.40 -9.47
C ILE A 136 -14.30 -14.70 -8.96
N ILE A 137 -13.25 -14.59 -8.14
CA ILE A 137 -12.58 -15.76 -7.54
C ILE A 137 -13.55 -16.50 -6.61
N GLU A 138 -14.33 -15.78 -5.81
CA GLU A 138 -15.32 -16.35 -4.91
C GLU A 138 -16.38 -17.16 -5.68
N ASP A 139 -16.92 -16.61 -6.76
CA ASP A 139 -17.91 -17.29 -7.60
C ASP A 139 -17.31 -18.52 -8.30
N ALA A 140 -16.07 -18.40 -8.79
CA ALA A 140 -15.35 -19.54 -9.38
C ALA A 140 -15.13 -20.65 -8.34
N LEU A 141 -14.69 -20.30 -7.13
CA LEU A 141 -14.50 -21.24 -6.03
C LEU A 141 -15.80 -21.88 -5.60
N ARG A 142 -16.89 -21.11 -5.48
CA ARG A 142 -18.23 -21.64 -5.18
C ARG A 142 -18.63 -22.68 -6.21
N LYS A 143 -18.46 -22.40 -7.51
CA LYS A 143 -18.75 -23.36 -8.57
C LYS A 143 -17.89 -24.63 -8.47
N SER A 144 -16.60 -24.50 -8.18
CA SER A 144 -15.69 -25.64 -7.99
C SER A 144 -16.04 -26.49 -6.77
N ILE A 145 -16.50 -25.86 -5.68
CA ILE A 145 -16.92 -26.56 -4.46
C ILE A 145 -18.26 -27.26 -4.66
N SER A 146 -19.22 -26.64 -5.33
CA SER A 146 -20.52 -27.26 -5.64
C SER A 146 -20.37 -28.48 -6.53
N ASN A 147 -19.42 -28.46 -7.47
CA ASN A 147 -19.13 -29.60 -8.36
C ASN A 147 -18.01 -30.51 -7.82
N ARG A 148 -17.79 -30.53 -6.50
CA ARG A 148 -16.73 -31.35 -5.91
C ARG A 148 -17.10 -32.84 -6.00
N PRO A 149 -16.32 -33.68 -6.70
CA PRO A 149 -16.64 -35.10 -6.83
C PRO A 149 -16.53 -35.81 -5.47
N PRO A 150 -17.41 -36.79 -5.19
CA PRO A 150 -17.30 -37.63 -4.02
C PRO A 150 -16.07 -38.54 -4.08
N PHE A 151 -15.67 -39.03 -2.92
CA PHE A 151 -14.51 -39.91 -2.78
C PHE A 151 -14.59 -41.17 -3.65
N GLN A 152 -15.78 -41.76 -3.79
CA GLN A 152 -15.97 -42.97 -4.58
C GLN A 152 -15.66 -42.76 -6.07
N GLU A 153 -16.14 -41.65 -6.66
CA GLU A 153 -15.83 -41.32 -8.05
C GLU A 153 -14.32 -41.15 -8.27
N LEU A 154 -13.59 -40.60 -7.29
CA LEU A 154 -12.14 -40.48 -7.38
C LEU A 154 -11.41 -41.84 -7.34
N ILE A 155 -11.96 -42.84 -6.64
CA ILE A 155 -11.44 -44.22 -6.66
C ILE A 155 -11.73 -44.86 -8.01
N ASP A 156 -12.94 -44.69 -8.53
CA ASP A 156 -13.37 -45.30 -9.79
C ASP A 156 -12.54 -44.75 -10.97
N HIS A 157 -12.18 -43.47 -10.91
CA HIS A 157 -11.25 -42.83 -11.84
C HIS A 157 -9.76 -43.11 -11.54
N ASN A 158 -9.44 -43.99 -10.59
CA ASN A 158 -8.08 -44.35 -10.15
C ASN A 158 -7.20 -43.16 -9.70
N ILE A 159 -7.81 -42.04 -9.32
CA ILE A 159 -7.11 -40.86 -8.78
C ILE A 159 -6.71 -41.11 -7.33
N LEU A 160 -7.63 -41.67 -6.54
CA LEU A 160 -7.38 -42.12 -5.18
C LEU A 160 -7.39 -43.66 -5.13
N LYS A 161 -6.72 -44.23 -4.12
CA LYS A 161 -6.84 -45.67 -3.84
C LYS A 161 -7.91 -45.90 -2.76
N SER A 162 -8.54 -47.08 -2.80
CA SER A 162 -9.57 -47.49 -1.84
C SER A 162 -9.04 -47.82 -0.42
N THR A 163 -7.77 -47.52 -0.12
CA THR A 163 -7.15 -47.86 1.16
C THR A 163 -7.58 -46.90 2.25
N LEU A 164 -7.99 -47.44 3.41
CA LEU A 164 -8.28 -46.70 4.65
C LEU A 164 -7.03 -46.17 5.38
N VAL A 165 -5.87 -46.26 4.75
CA VAL A 165 -4.58 -45.88 5.33
C VAL A 165 -4.32 -44.40 5.05
N ASP A 166 -3.70 -43.69 6.00
CA ASP A 166 -3.33 -42.28 5.85
C ASP A 166 -2.47 -42.02 4.60
N ALA A 167 -2.63 -40.83 4.01
CA ALA A 167 -1.95 -40.43 2.78
C ALA A 167 -0.42 -40.60 2.82
N SER A 168 0.20 -40.44 4.01
CA SER A 168 1.64 -40.59 4.21
C SER A 168 2.15 -42.03 4.08
N LEU A 169 1.30 -43.02 4.38
CA LEU A 169 1.65 -44.45 4.38
C LEU A 169 1.17 -45.17 3.12
N GLN A 170 0.24 -44.56 2.38
CA GLN A 170 -0.32 -45.11 1.16
C GLN A 170 0.76 -45.55 0.16
N ALA A 171 1.76 -44.69 -0.11
CA ALA A 171 2.85 -45.00 -1.05
C ALA A 171 3.64 -46.26 -0.64
N LYS A 172 3.99 -46.39 0.65
CA LYS A 172 4.71 -47.56 1.18
C LYS A 172 3.86 -48.82 1.13
N GLN A 173 2.56 -48.69 1.43
CA GLN A 173 1.63 -49.80 1.34
C GLN A 173 1.48 -50.30 -0.10
N GLU A 174 1.41 -49.38 -1.07
CA GLU A 174 1.35 -49.72 -2.50
C GLU A 174 2.63 -50.40 -2.96
N GLU A 175 3.80 -49.87 -2.59
CA GLU A 175 5.09 -50.48 -2.90
C GLU A 175 5.19 -51.91 -2.35
N LEU A 176 4.79 -52.10 -1.09
CA LEU A 176 4.75 -53.42 -0.46
C LEU A 176 3.79 -54.35 -1.19
N LYS A 177 2.58 -53.90 -1.53
CA LYS A 177 1.60 -54.68 -2.29
C LYS A 177 2.15 -55.09 -3.66
N MET A 178 2.80 -54.18 -4.37
CA MET A 178 3.42 -54.47 -5.66
C MET A 178 4.57 -55.47 -5.52
N ALA A 179 5.42 -55.34 -4.51
CA ALA A 179 6.49 -56.29 -4.24
C ALA A 179 5.93 -57.69 -3.94
N GLN A 180 4.90 -57.79 -3.09
CA GLN A 180 4.22 -59.04 -2.78
C GLN A 180 3.61 -59.67 -4.04
N LEU A 181 2.84 -58.89 -4.83
CA LEU A 181 2.26 -59.36 -6.08
C LEU A 181 3.32 -59.83 -7.07
N LYS A 182 4.43 -59.10 -7.20
CA LYS A 182 5.57 -59.48 -8.05
C LYS A 182 6.19 -60.80 -7.62
N THR A 183 6.44 -60.99 -6.33
CA THR A 183 6.98 -62.25 -5.81
C THR A 183 6.02 -63.42 -6.04
N HIS A 184 4.72 -63.20 -5.82
CA HIS A 184 3.70 -64.23 -6.02
C HIS A 184 3.55 -64.61 -7.49
N LEU A 185 3.44 -63.63 -8.40
CA LEU A 185 3.38 -63.86 -9.84
C LEU A 185 4.64 -64.54 -10.36
N GLY A 186 5.82 -64.14 -9.87
CA GLY A 186 7.08 -64.79 -10.23
C GLY A 186 7.06 -66.30 -9.92
N ARG A 187 6.58 -66.67 -8.72
CA ARG A 187 6.42 -68.07 -8.35
C ARG A 187 5.39 -68.79 -9.24
N SER A 188 4.21 -68.22 -9.44
CA SER A 188 3.16 -68.82 -10.28
C SER A 188 3.60 -69.00 -11.74
N LEU A 189 4.42 -68.10 -12.27
CA LEU A 189 4.99 -68.23 -13.62
C LEU A 189 6.09 -69.29 -13.69
N SER A 190 6.87 -69.48 -12.61
CA SER A 190 7.88 -70.54 -12.54
C SER A 190 7.27 -71.94 -12.47
N GLU A 191 6.11 -72.07 -11.81
CA GLU A 191 5.35 -73.32 -11.69
C GLU A 191 4.37 -73.51 -12.86
N ARG A 192 4.47 -72.71 -13.92
CA ARG A 192 3.57 -72.76 -15.07
C ARG A 192 3.73 -74.10 -15.81
N LYS A 193 2.60 -74.78 -16.05
CA LYS A 193 2.55 -76.01 -16.85
C LYS A 193 3.14 -75.78 -18.25
N THR A 194 3.96 -76.72 -18.69
CA THR A 194 4.52 -76.70 -20.04
C THR A 194 3.44 -77.02 -21.08
N GLN A 195 3.69 -76.67 -22.34
CA GLN A 195 2.75 -76.91 -23.43
C GLN A 195 2.35 -78.39 -23.51
N ASP A 196 3.31 -79.30 -23.38
CA ASP A 196 3.04 -80.75 -23.41
C ASP A 196 2.13 -81.20 -22.27
N GLN A 197 2.30 -80.64 -21.06
CA GLN A 197 1.43 -80.92 -19.92
C GLN A 197 0.01 -80.40 -20.13
N LEU A 198 -0.17 -79.33 -20.90
CA LEU A 198 -1.49 -78.81 -21.26
C LEU A 198 -2.17 -79.65 -22.35
N ILE A 199 -1.38 -80.24 -23.27
CA ILE A 199 -1.87 -81.21 -24.26
C ILE A 199 -2.30 -82.51 -23.56
N GLN A 200 -1.49 -83.01 -22.63
CA GLN A 200 -1.85 -84.19 -21.80
C GLN A 200 -3.11 -83.94 -20.97
N ALA A 201 -3.34 -82.69 -20.53
CA ALA A 201 -4.54 -82.30 -19.83
C ALA A 201 -5.77 -82.07 -20.75
N ASN A 202 -5.68 -82.36 -22.06
CA ASN A 202 -6.71 -82.11 -23.07
C ASN A 202 -7.18 -80.64 -23.18
N ILE A 203 -6.35 -79.69 -22.76
CA ILE A 203 -6.65 -78.24 -22.84
C ILE A 203 -6.19 -77.68 -24.18
N LEU A 204 -5.09 -78.20 -24.74
CA LEU A 204 -4.58 -77.84 -26.06
C LEU A 204 -4.64 -79.06 -26.99
N GLN A 205 -5.00 -78.85 -28.25
CA GLN A 205 -4.96 -79.89 -29.28
C GLN A 205 -3.58 -79.98 -29.91
N LEU A 206 -3.13 -81.21 -30.20
CA LEU A 206 -1.89 -81.46 -30.91
C LEU A 206 -2.16 -81.27 -32.41
N ASN A 207 -1.94 -80.06 -32.91
CA ASN A 207 -2.02 -79.79 -34.34
C ASN A 207 -0.74 -80.33 -34.99
N HIS A 208 -0.89 -81.32 -35.88
CA HIS A 208 0.18 -81.86 -36.71
C HIS A 208 0.62 -80.89 -37.81
#